data_AF-A0A2U2PAA7-F1
#
_entry.id   AF-A0A2U2PAA7-F1
#
_cell.length_a   1.000
_cell.length_b   1.000
_cell.length_c   1.000
_cell.angle_alpha   90.00
_cell.angle_beta   90.00
_cell.angle_gamma   90.00
#
_symmetry.space_group_name_H-M   'P 1'
#
loop_
_entity.id
_entity.type
_entity.pdbx_description
1 polymer ?
#
loop_
_entity_poly.entity_id
_entity_poly.type
_entity_poly.pdbx_seq_one_letter_code
_entity_poly.pdbx_strand_id
1 'polypeptide(L)'
;MIYLVDDNKNDMRASQFGVFFVEQGTYSSVLKPVTALPRLADLSFLKGAACILIHKTMEDCDQEGNYIQNSHENVNNIIEVIADYGSNIPLVIFSNRIKETEYDPNENPDCVFQINKTLFYSRLDEFIKLYQRKKKIEFRLLTEGIGYQTAEADRLANKILDSLIRFPSDKAFRADMIDLEIFESFYTYTGIPDSGSSFINELEQSGTSVKEFKDNITLINESLSLYGKNIYNWKK
;
A
#
# COMPACT_ATOMS: atom_id res chain seq x y z
N MET A 1 14.33 3.79 -1.90
CA MET A 1 13.99 5.04 -1.17
C MET A 1 12.67 5.57 -1.71
N ILE A 2 11.76 6.06 -0.86
CA ILE A 2 10.56 6.79 -1.29
C ILE A 2 10.92 8.27 -1.35
N TYR A 3 10.56 8.95 -2.44
CA TYR A 3 10.72 10.39 -2.57
C TYR A 3 9.39 11.11 -2.44
N LEU A 4 9.32 12.12 -1.57
CA LEU A 4 8.16 13.00 -1.41
C LEU A 4 8.49 14.37 -2.00
N VAL A 5 7.96 14.66 -3.18
CA VAL A 5 8.17 15.90 -3.93
C VAL A 5 6.99 16.83 -3.67
N ASP A 6 7.12 17.73 -2.71
CA ASP A 6 6.08 18.71 -2.32
C ASP A 6 6.73 19.94 -1.67
N ASP A 7 6.36 21.11 -2.20
CA ASP A 7 6.96 22.41 -1.86
C ASP A 7 6.81 22.83 -0.39
N ASN A 8 5.87 22.19 0.33
CA ASN A 8 5.54 22.48 1.72
C ASN A 8 5.42 23.98 2.02
N LYS A 9 4.87 24.76 1.08
CA LYS A 9 4.75 26.20 1.26
C LYS A 9 4.11 26.52 2.61
N ASN A 10 4.72 27.43 3.37
CA ASN A 10 4.26 27.85 4.71
C ASN A 10 4.11 26.71 5.72
N ASP A 11 4.91 25.64 5.60
CA ASP A 11 4.86 24.49 6.51
C ASP A 11 3.46 23.85 6.61
N MET A 12 2.75 23.80 5.49
CA MET A 12 1.38 23.26 5.41
C MET A 12 1.31 21.80 5.88
N ARG A 13 2.34 20.97 5.65
CA ARG A 13 2.40 19.59 6.14
C ARG A 13 2.18 19.51 7.64
N ALA A 14 2.98 20.22 8.42
CA ALA A 14 2.87 20.20 9.87
C ALA A 14 1.64 21.00 10.35
N SER A 15 1.48 22.23 9.87
CA SER A 15 0.49 23.17 10.40
C SER A 15 -0.96 22.86 10.01
N GLN A 16 -1.21 22.27 8.83
CA GLN A 16 -2.57 21.98 8.35
C GLN A 16 -2.93 20.50 8.38
N PHE A 17 -1.95 19.62 8.14
CA PHE A 17 -2.20 18.18 8.06
C PHE A 17 -1.67 17.38 9.26
N GLY A 18 -0.99 18.03 10.21
CA GLY A 18 -0.43 17.36 11.39
C GLY A 18 0.73 16.41 11.06
N VAL A 19 1.37 16.58 9.89
CA VAL A 19 2.44 15.70 9.39
C VAL A 19 3.79 16.22 9.86
N PHE A 20 4.13 15.96 11.13
CA PHE A 20 5.40 16.39 11.72
C PHE A 20 6.56 15.43 11.45
N PHE A 21 6.25 14.14 11.22
CA PHE A 21 7.25 13.08 11.10
C PHE A 21 8.17 13.23 9.89
N VAL A 22 7.74 13.97 8.86
CA VAL A 22 8.56 14.24 7.66
C VAL A 22 9.70 15.18 8.04
N GLU A 23 9.38 16.32 8.66
CA GLU A 23 10.37 17.34 9.04
C GLU A 23 11.26 16.88 10.20
N GLN A 24 10.72 16.05 11.09
CA GLN A 24 11.50 15.42 12.16
C GLN A 24 12.43 14.30 11.67
N GLY A 25 12.33 13.90 10.40
CA GLY A 25 13.17 12.86 9.84
C GLY A 25 12.92 11.47 10.42
N THR A 26 11.74 11.22 11.00
CA THR A 26 11.34 9.96 11.64
C THR A 26 11.56 8.75 10.72
N TYR A 27 11.34 8.94 9.42
CA TYR A 27 11.48 7.91 8.40
C TYR A 27 12.64 8.15 7.42
N SER A 28 13.66 8.92 7.81
CA SER A 28 14.81 9.27 6.94
C SER A 28 15.53 8.09 6.26
N SER A 29 15.44 6.89 6.84
CA SER A 29 15.98 5.66 6.24
C SER A 29 15.20 5.17 5.01
N VAL A 30 13.95 5.60 4.82
CA VAL A 30 13.05 5.12 3.76
C VAL A 30 12.30 6.21 3.02
N LEU A 31 12.17 7.43 3.58
CA LEU A 31 11.51 8.58 2.99
C LEU A 31 12.51 9.75 2.88
N LYS A 32 12.56 10.36 1.70
CA LYS A 32 13.33 11.58 1.46
C LYS A 32 12.42 12.69 0.92
N PRO A 33 12.18 13.78 1.67
CA PRO A 33 11.46 14.94 1.16
C PRO A 33 12.32 15.73 0.17
N VAL A 34 11.66 16.28 -0.84
CA VAL A 34 12.20 17.19 -1.85
C VAL A 34 11.26 18.38 -1.90
N THR A 35 11.67 19.48 -1.28
CA THR A 35 10.84 20.69 -1.10
C THR A 35 11.08 21.76 -2.14
N ALA A 36 12.17 21.67 -2.91
CA ALA A 36 12.47 22.60 -3.99
C ALA A 36 13.22 21.86 -5.09
N LEU A 37 12.92 22.21 -6.35
CA LEU A 37 13.59 21.68 -7.53
C LEU A 37 13.93 22.84 -8.46
N PRO A 38 15.22 23.14 -8.68
CA PRO A 38 15.60 24.14 -9.66
C PRO A 38 15.04 23.79 -11.03
N ARG A 39 14.61 24.79 -11.81
CA ARG A 39 14.21 24.55 -13.20
C ARG A 39 15.35 23.86 -13.95
N LEU A 40 15.03 22.81 -14.72
CA LEU A 40 16.02 21.95 -15.39
C LEU A 40 16.97 21.21 -14.42
N ALA A 41 16.49 20.82 -13.24
CA ALA A 41 17.27 20.05 -12.28
C ALA A 41 17.75 18.72 -12.89
N ASP A 42 18.93 18.26 -12.46
CA ASP A 42 19.31 16.87 -12.67
C ASP A 42 18.47 15.98 -11.75
N LEU A 43 17.51 15.28 -12.34
CA LEU A 43 16.59 14.37 -11.66
C LEU A 43 17.12 12.92 -11.63
N SER A 44 18.39 12.69 -11.96
CA SER A 44 19.02 11.36 -11.95
C SER A 44 18.94 10.65 -10.60
N PHE A 45 18.84 11.39 -9.49
CA PHE A 45 18.71 10.84 -8.13
C PHE A 45 17.40 10.06 -7.91
N LEU A 46 16.39 10.27 -8.77
CA LEU A 46 15.14 9.52 -8.74
C LEU A 46 15.27 8.14 -9.40
N LYS A 47 16.32 7.90 -10.19
CA LYS A 47 16.56 6.60 -10.81
C LYS A 47 16.77 5.55 -9.71
N GLY A 48 15.93 4.51 -9.70
CA GLY A 48 15.95 3.48 -8.65
C GLY A 48 15.20 3.88 -7.36
N ALA A 49 14.39 4.94 -7.40
CA ALA A 49 13.40 5.17 -6.37
C ALA A 49 12.48 3.94 -6.22
N ALA A 50 12.10 3.64 -4.98
CA ALA A 50 11.10 2.61 -4.72
C ALA A 50 9.69 3.11 -5.05
N CYS A 51 9.46 4.41 -4.87
CA CYS A 51 8.22 5.10 -5.22
C CYS A 51 8.47 6.62 -5.21
N ILE A 52 7.73 7.34 -6.03
CA ILE A 52 7.69 8.80 -6.06
C ILE A 52 6.28 9.26 -5.68
N LEU A 53 6.19 10.12 -4.67
CA LEU A 53 4.97 10.80 -4.24
C LEU A 53 5.12 12.27 -4.63
N ILE A 54 4.30 12.78 -5.56
CA ILE A 54 4.51 14.10 -6.14
C ILE A 54 3.26 14.99 -6.09
N HIS A 55 3.45 16.23 -5.63
CA HIS A 55 2.41 17.25 -5.67
C HIS A 55 2.30 17.82 -7.10
N LYS A 56 1.12 17.66 -7.73
CA LYS A 56 0.88 17.98 -9.14
C LYS A 56 1.21 19.43 -9.53
N THR A 57 1.10 20.37 -8.60
CA THR A 57 1.30 21.79 -8.87
C THR A 57 2.51 22.38 -8.15
N MET A 58 3.47 21.54 -7.74
CA MET A 58 4.74 22.04 -7.22
C MET A 58 5.41 22.90 -8.29
N GLU A 59 5.85 24.09 -7.91
CA GLU A 59 6.54 25.01 -8.81
C GLU A 59 8.05 24.75 -8.80
N ASP A 60 8.69 24.92 -9.95
CA ASP A 60 10.14 24.95 -10.05
C ASP A 60 10.69 26.18 -9.29
N CYS A 61 11.95 26.11 -8.84
CA CYS A 61 12.65 27.27 -8.32
C CYS A 61 13.76 27.76 -9.25
N ASP A 62 14.17 29.02 -9.08
CA ASP A 62 15.39 29.54 -9.68
C ASP A 62 16.63 29.09 -8.88
N GLN A 63 17.81 29.56 -9.31
CA GLN A 63 19.08 29.23 -8.63
C GLN A 63 19.19 29.83 -7.22
N GLU A 64 18.36 30.83 -6.90
CA GLU A 64 18.30 31.51 -5.61
C GLU A 64 17.27 30.86 -4.67
N GLY A 65 16.51 29.88 -5.17
CA GLY A 65 15.48 29.16 -4.43
C GLY A 65 14.10 29.82 -4.47
N ASN A 66 13.90 30.88 -5.25
CA ASN A 66 12.58 31.50 -5.40
C ASN A 66 11.71 30.68 -6.35
N TYR A 67 10.44 30.51 -6.01
CA TYR A 67 9.49 29.79 -6.86
C TYR A 67 9.18 30.58 -8.14
N ILE A 68 9.31 29.90 -9.29
CA ILE A 68 8.97 30.44 -10.60
C ILE A 68 7.49 30.15 -10.84
N GLN A 69 6.69 31.20 -10.78
CA GLN A 69 5.24 31.08 -10.85
C GLN A 69 4.78 30.35 -12.13
N ASN A 70 3.92 29.33 -11.96
CA ASN A 70 3.40 28.47 -13.04
C ASN A 70 4.46 27.62 -13.80
N SER A 71 5.69 27.52 -13.31
CA SER A 71 6.69 26.61 -13.87
C SER A 71 6.56 25.24 -13.23
N HIS A 72 6.23 24.21 -14.03
CA HIS A 72 6.02 22.84 -13.55
C HIS A 72 6.83 21.82 -14.36
N GLU A 73 7.95 22.25 -14.95
CA GLU A 73 8.72 21.44 -15.89
C GLU A 73 9.27 20.18 -15.21
N ASN A 74 9.78 20.30 -13.98
CA ASN A 74 10.27 19.13 -13.26
C ASN A 74 9.14 18.17 -12.91
N VAL A 75 7.98 18.67 -12.47
CA VAL A 75 6.83 17.81 -12.12
C VAL A 75 6.38 17.01 -13.34
N ASN A 76 6.22 17.66 -14.49
CA ASN A 76 5.82 16.99 -15.73
C ASN A 76 6.87 15.97 -16.16
N ASN A 77 8.16 16.33 -16.13
CA ASN A 77 9.25 15.41 -16.47
C ASN A 77 9.29 14.18 -15.54
N ILE A 78 9.05 14.37 -14.23
CA ILE A 78 8.98 13.26 -13.27
C ILE A 78 7.83 12.32 -13.62
N ILE A 79 6.64 12.86 -13.87
CA ILE A 79 5.43 12.07 -14.13
C ILE A 79 5.52 11.35 -15.48
N GLU A 80 5.84 12.08 -16.55
CA GLU A 80 5.69 11.61 -17.93
C GLU A 80 6.92 10.85 -18.45
N VAL A 81 8.12 11.14 -17.93
CA VAL A 81 9.37 10.58 -18.48
C VAL A 81 10.07 9.67 -17.47
N ILE A 82 10.24 10.12 -16.24
CA ILE A 82 11.03 9.37 -15.24
C ILE A 82 10.22 8.21 -14.67
N ALA A 83 9.03 8.50 -14.15
CA ALA A 83 8.13 7.50 -13.62
C ALA A 83 7.31 6.82 -14.73
N ASP A 84 7.09 7.53 -15.85
CA ASP A 84 6.26 7.09 -16.98
C ASP A 84 4.90 6.57 -16.50
N TYR A 85 4.20 7.43 -15.76
CA TYR A 85 2.91 7.12 -15.12
C TYR A 85 2.91 5.80 -14.35
N GLY A 86 3.98 5.53 -13.59
CA GLY A 86 4.10 4.31 -12.77
C GLY A 86 4.82 3.17 -13.46
N SER A 87 4.93 3.17 -14.79
CA SER A 87 5.49 2.06 -15.57
C SER A 87 6.97 1.80 -15.27
N ASN A 88 7.74 2.85 -15.01
CA ASN A 88 9.15 2.76 -14.66
C ASN A 88 9.38 2.79 -13.14
N ILE A 89 8.62 3.63 -12.44
CA ILE A 89 8.74 3.82 -10.99
C ILE A 89 7.34 4.05 -10.41
N PRO A 90 6.93 3.29 -9.37
CA PRO A 90 5.62 3.48 -8.75
C PRO A 90 5.35 4.93 -8.35
N LEU A 91 4.19 5.46 -8.71
CA LEU A 91 3.90 6.89 -8.69
C LEU A 91 2.59 7.21 -7.97
N VAL A 92 2.60 8.27 -7.15
CA VAL A 92 1.38 8.89 -6.60
C VAL A 92 1.37 10.35 -6.93
N ILE A 93 0.34 10.81 -7.63
CA ILE A 93 0.13 12.23 -7.95
C ILE A 93 -0.96 12.76 -7.02
N PHE A 94 -0.64 13.79 -6.22
CA PHE A 94 -1.59 14.38 -5.28
C PHE A 94 -1.74 15.88 -5.45
N SER A 95 -2.90 16.42 -5.09
CA SER A 95 -3.16 17.86 -5.11
C SER A 95 -4.38 18.26 -4.27
N ASN A 96 -4.53 19.56 -4.02
CA ASN A 96 -5.65 20.10 -3.26
C ASN A 96 -6.99 20.10 -4.01
N ARG A 97 -6.99 20.01 -5.35
CA ARG A 97 -8.18 20.25 -6.19
C ARG A 97 -8.90 18.96 -6.61
N ILE A 98 -8.51 17.83 -6.05
CA ILE A 98 -9.05 16.52 -6.41
C ILE A 98 -10.24 16.20 -5.51
N LYS A 99 -11.38 15.88 -6.13
CA LYS A 99 -12.60 15.43 -5.42
C LYS A 99 -12.65 13.92 -5.29
N GLU A 100 -12.22 13.21 -6.32
CA GLU A 100 -12.27 11.75 -6.42
C GLU A 100 -10.88 11.20 -6.70
N THR A 101 -10.52 10.13 -6.00
CA THR A 101 -9.28 9.42 -6.23
C THR A 101 -9.39 8.61 -7.52
N GLU A 102 -8.38 8.68 -8.38
CA GLU A 102 -8.26 7.86 -9.59
C GLU A 102 -7.12 6.86 -9.39
N TYR A 103 -7.52 5.61 -9.20
CA TYR A 103 -6.62 4.49 -9.00
C TYR A 103 -7.38 3.21 -9.31
N ASP A 104 -6.85 2.40 -10.21
CA ASP A 104 -7.34 1.05 -10.47
C ASP A 104 -6.21 0.05 -10.17
N PRO A 105 -6.30 -0.71 -9.06
CA PRO A 105 -5.28 -1.68 -8.69
C PRO A 105 -5.16 -2.86 -9.68
N ASN A 106 -6.11 -3.07 -10.58
CA ASN A 106 -6.09 -4.15 -11.56
C ASN A 106 -5.50 -3.71 -12.90
N GLU A 107 -5.79 -2.47 -13.33
CA GLU A 107 -5.28 -1.94 -14.60
C GLU A 107 -3.94 -1.22 -14.44
N ASN A 108 -3.79 -0.42 -13.38
CA ASN A 108 -2.61 0.42 -13.15
C ASN A 108 -2.15 0.31 -11.69
N PRO A 109 -1.69 -0.89 -11.25
CA PRO A 109 -1.34 -1.15 -9.86
C PRO A 109 -0.24 -0.23 -9.32
N ASP A 110 0.62 0.28 -10.21
CA ASP A 110 1.79 1.08 -9.86
C ASP A 110 1.58 2.60 -10.03
N CYS A 111 0.35 3.07 -10.27
CA CYS A 111 0.08 4.50 -10.41
C CYS A 111 -1.24 4.95 -9.78
N VAL A 112 -1.16 5.87 -8.82
CA VAL A 112 -2.30 6.68 -8.38
C VAL A 112 -2.28 7.99 -9.18
N PHE A 113 -3.13 8.08 -10.20
CA PHE A 113 -3.17 9.22 -11.13
C PHE A 113 -3.64 10.52 -10.46
N GLN A 114 -4.48 10.41 -9.45
CA GLN A 114 -4.86 11.55 -8.61
C GLN A 114 -5.38 11.09 -7.25
N ILE A 115 -4.90 11.74 -6.18
CA ILE A 115 -5.47 11.66 -4.83
C ILE A 115 -5.51 13.04 -4.17
N ASN A 116 -6.56 13.30 -3.39
CA ASN A 116 -6.67 14.54 -2.62
C ASN A 116 -5.52 14.67 -1.59
N LYS A 117 -4.88 15.85 -1.50
CA LYS A 117 -3.74 16.12 -0.60
C LYS A 117 -4.07 15.83 0.87
N THR A 118 -5.26 16.18 1.34
CA THR A 118 -5.71 15.89 2.71
C THR A 118 -5.81 14.38 2.96
N LEU A 119 -6.43 13.65 2.02
CA LEU A 119 -6.57 12.20 2.11
C LEU A 119 -5.20 11.51 2.10
N PHE A 120 -4.34 11.91 1.15
CA PHE A 120 -2.96 11.43 1.05
C PHE A 120 -2.20 11.60 2.37
N TYR A 121 -2.17 12.82 2.93
CA TYR A 121 -1.41 13.07 4.15
C TYR A 121 -1.97 12.39 5.39
N SER A 122 -3.29 12.24 5.50
CA SER A 122 -3.89 11.49 6.60
C SER A 122 -3.52 10.00 6.63
N ARG A 123 -3.00 9.44 5.51
CA ARG A 123 -2.64 8.02 5.37
C ARG A 123 -1.14 7.78 5.13
N LEU A 124 -0.37 8.84 4.91
CA LEU A 124 1.05 8.75 4.57
C LEU A 124 1.87 8.03 5.64
N ASP A 125 1.58 8.26 6.92
CA ASP A 125 2.31 7.66 8.05
C ASP A 125 2.24 6.11 8.01
N GLU A 126 1.02 5.57 7.91
CA GLU A 126 0.80 4.13 7.84
C GLU A 126 1.37 3.51 6.56
N PHE A 127 1.28 4.22 5.43
CA PHE A 127 1.91 3.80 4.18
C PHE A 127 3.42 3.61 4.32
N ILE A 128 4.12 4.58 4.94
CA ILE A 128 5.56 4.50 5.14
C ILE A 128 5.92 3.39 6.13
N LYS A 129 5.18 3.25 7.24
CA LYS A 129 5.37 2.16 8.21
C LYS A 129 5.24 0.79 7.56
N LEU A 130 4.24 0.61 6.69
CA LEU A 130 4.04 -0.65 5.97
C LEU A 130 5.23 -0.94 5.04
N TYR A 131 5.64 0.05 4.24
CA TYR A 131 6.81 -0.10 3.37
C TYR A 131 8.09 -0.37 4.16
N GLN A 132 8.30 0.30 5.30
CA GLN A 132 9.49 0.07 6.14
C GLN A 132 9.59 -1.38 6.61
N ARG A 133 8.44 -1.97 7.01
CA ARG A 133 8.33 -3.36 7.48
C ARG A 133 8.39 -4.40 6.37
N LYS A 134 7.62 -4.21 5.29
CA LYS A 134 7.39 -5.23 4.25
C LYS A 134 8.25 -5.03 2.99
N LYS A 135 8.88 -3.86 2.83
CA LYS A 135 9.59 -3.44 1.60
C LYS A 135 8.73 -3.53 0.33
N LYS A 136 7.40 -3.46 0.49
CA LYS A 136 6.41 -3.49 -0.60
C LYS A 136 5.63 -2.19 -0.62
N ILE A 137 5.45 -1.61 -1.81
CA ILE A 137 4.57 -0.47 -2.06
C ILE A 137 3.13 -0.98 -2.16
N GLU A 138 2.21 -0.30 -1.48
CA GLU A 138 0.81 -0.70 -1.41
C GLU A 138 -0.09 0.53 -1.43
N PHE A 139 -0.50 0.93 -2.63
CA PHE A 139 -1.25 2.17 -2.84
C PHE A 139 -2.68 2.11 -2.31
N ARG A 140 -3.24 0.91 -2.13
CA ARG A 140 -4.55 0.76 -1.47
C ARG A 140 -4.56 1.33 -0.06
N LEU A 141 -3.40 1.35 0.61
CA LEU A 141 -3.30 2.01 1.92
C LEU A 141 -3.49 3.53 1.83
N LEU A 142 -3.03 4.16 0.76
CA LEU A 142 -3.24 5.59 0.52
C LEU A 142 -4.65 5.89 0.01
N THR A 143 -5.22 5.04 -0.85
CA THR A 143 -6.49 5.31 -1.55
C THR A 143 -7.73 4.80 -0.83
N GLU A 144 -7.63 3.67 -0.13
CA GLU A 144 -8.73 3.01 0.60
C GLU A 144 -8.53 3.06 2.12
N GLY A 145 -7.29 3.23 2.61
CA GLY A 145 -6.98 3.23 4.05
C GLY A 145 -6.94 1.81 4.64
N ILE A 146 -6.65 1.65 5.93
CA ILE A 146 -6.39 0.32 6.54
C ILE A 146 -7.51 -0.72 6.30
N GLY A 147 -8.75 -0.27 6.11
CA GLY A 147 -9.89 -1.13 5.79
C GLY A 147 -9.74 -1.94 4.50
N TYR A 148 -8.87 -1.55 3.56
CA TYR A 148 -8.60 -2.37 2.37
C TYR A 148 -8.05 -3.74 2.74
N GLN A 149 -7.27 -3.84 3.83
CA GLN A 149 -6.69 -5.11 4.27
C GLN A 149 -7.78 -6.08 4.70
N THR A 150 -8.80 -5.57 5.40
CA THR A 150 -9.98 -6.34 5.79
C THR A 150 -10.79 -6.75 4.56
N ALA A 151 -11.05 -5.82 3.62
CA ALA A 151 -11.79 -6.13 2.40
C ALA A 151 -11.05 -7.16 1.51
N GLU A 152 -9.72 -7.07 1.45
CA GLU A 152 -8.90 -8.01 0.70
C GLU A 152 -8.83 -9.38 1.38
N ALA A 153 -8.70 -9.41 2.70
CA ALA A 153 -8.78 -10.66 3.46
C ALA A 153 -10.13 -11.35 3.26
N ASP A 154 -11.24 -10.60 3.28
CA ASP A 154 -12.58 -11.14 3.02
C ASP A 154 -12.71 -11.72 1.60
N ARG A 155 -12.25 -10.97 0.60
CA ARG A 155 -12.22 -11.45 -0.79
C ARG A 155 -11.44 -12.75 -0.94
N LEU A 156 -10.25 -12.85 -0.33
CA LEU A 156 -9.40 -14.03 -0.38
C LEU A 156 -10.02 -15.21 0.41
N ALA A 157 -10.58 -14.94 1.59
CA ALA A 157 -11.30 -15.94 2.38
C ALA A 157 -12.44 -16.56 1.59
N ASN A 158 -13.26 -15.74 0.93
CA ASN A 158 -14.37 -16.21 0.11
C ASN A 158 -13.88 -17.08 -1.06
N LYS A 159 -12.79 -16.72 -1.75
CA LYS A 159 -12.18 -17.58 -2.78
C LYS A 159 -11.72 -18.94 -2.26
N ILE A 160 -11.14 -18.97 -1.05
CA ILE A 160 -10.72 -20.22 -0.39
C ILE A 160 -11.96 -21.07 -0.07
N LEU A 161 -12.99 -20.47 0.53
CA LEU A 161 -14.22 -21.14 0.91
C LEU A 161 -14.98 -21.68 -0.31
N ASP A 162 -15.03 -20.92 -1.40
CA ASP A 162 -15.66 -21.31 -2.67
C ASP A 162 -14.99 -22.52 -3.29
N SER A 163 -13.65 -22.57 -3.23
CA SER A 163 -12.87 -23.73 -3.70
C SER A 163 -13.25 -25.02 -2.97
N LEU A 164 -13.73 -24.90 -1.73
CA LEU A 164 -14.08 -26.02 -0.86
C LEU A 164 -15.54 -26.48 -0.98
N ILE A 165 -16.43 -25.73 -1.64
CA ILE A 165 -17.87 -26.05 -1.74
C ILE A 165 -18.12 -27.44 -2.31
N ARG A 166 -17.26 -27.91 -3.22
CA ARG A 166 -17.39 -29.20 -3.90
C ARG A 166 -17.00 -30.42 -3.05
N PHE A 167 -16.44 -30.23 -1.86
CA PHE A 167 -15.96 -31.32 -1.02
C PHE A 167 -16.90 -31.60 0.16
N PRO A 168 -17.13 -32.87 0.53
CA PRO A 168 -17.89 -33.23 1.73
C PRO A 168 -17.26 -32.66 3.01
N SER A 169 -18.09 -32.22 3.93
CA SER A 169 -17.68 -31.58 5.19
C SER A 169 -16.79 -32.48 6.08
N ASP A 170 -17.02 -33.78 6.06
CA ASP A 170 -16.31 -34.80 6.84
C ASP A 170 -15.05 -35.32 6.15
N LYS A 171 -14.80 -34.92 4.90
CA LYS A 171 -13.59 -35.29 4.17
C LYS A 171 -12.37 -34.64 4.84
N ALA A 172 -11.27 -35.37 4.93
CA ALA A 172 -9.98 -34.80 5.34
C ALA A 172 -9.53 -33.72 4.34
N PHE A 173 -9.12 -32.57 4.86
CA PHE A 173 -8.53 -31.48 4.09
C PHE A 173 -7.20 -31.91 3.48
N ARG A 174 -6.89 -31.40 2.29
CA ARG A 174 -5.59 -31.55 1.63
C ARG A 174 -5.21 -30.23 0.97
N ALA A 175 -3.91 -29.93 0.92
CA ALA A 175 -3.40 -28.71 0.30
C ALA A 175 -3.88 -28.51 -1.15
N ASP A 176 -4.05 -29.61 -1.90
CA ASP A 176 -4.49 -29.62 -3.30
C ASP A 176 -5.96 -29.20 -3.52
N MET A 177 -6.74 -28.99 -2.46
CA MET A 177 -8.14 -28.59 -2.54
C MET A 177 -8.32 -27.08 -2.76
N ILE A 178 -7.28 -26.29 -2.49
CA ILE A 178 -7.28 -24.83 -2.56
C ILE A 178 -6.11 -24.33 -3.40
N ASP A 179 -6.17 -23.07 -3.79
CA ASP A 179 -5.04 -22.35 -4.35
C ASP A 179 -4.12 -21.88 -3.20
N LEU A 180 -2.89 -22.40 -3.17
CA LEU A 180 -1.93 -22.10 -2.12
C LEU A 180 -1.44 -20.65 -2.16
N GLU A 181 -1.34 -20.01 -3.33
CA GLU A 181 -0.94 -18.61 -3.43
C GLU A 181 -2.03 -17.69 -2.85
N ILE A 182 -3.30 -18.02 -3.10
CA ILE A 182 -4.45 -17.34 -2.49
C ILE A 182 -4.43 -17.53 -0.97
N PHE A 183 -4.18 -18.74 -0.49
CA PHE A 183 -4.09 -19.01 0.94
C PHE A 183 -2.93 -18.25 1.60
N GLU A 184 -1.74 -18.27 1.02
CA GLU A 184 -0.59 -17.53 1.55
C GLU A 184 -0.88 -16.04 1.60
N SER A 185 -1.49 -15.49 0.55
CA SER A 185 -1.92 -14.09 0.51
C SER A 185 -2.89 -13.77 1.65
N PHE A 186 -3.94 -14.59 1.84
CA PHE A 186 -4.88 -14.45 2.95
C PHE A 186 -4.15 -14.52 4.31
N TYR A 187 -3.29 -15.50 4.48
CA TYR A 187 -2.55 -15.75 5.72
C TYR A 187 -1.68 -14.55 6.11
N THR A 188 -1.10 -13.83 5.13
CA THR A 188 -0.31 -12.62 5.40
C THR A 188 -1.10 -11.47 6.04
N TYR A 189 -2.43 -11.45 5.89
CA TYR A 189 -3.31 -10.47 6.54
C TYR A 189 -3.69 -10.86 7.97
N THR A 190 -3.51 -12.13 8.35
CA THR A 190 -3.81 -12.61 9.70
C THR A 190 -2.79 -12.14 10.74
N GLY A 191 -1.58 -11.80 10.30
CA GLY A 191 -0.48 -11.39 11.20
C GLY A 191 0.15 -12.54 12.00
N ILE A 192 -0.14 -13.79 11.64
CA ILE A 192 0.49 -14.96 12.27
C ILE A 192 1.96 -15.09 11.76
N PRO A 193 2.96 -15.34 12.63
CA PRO A 193 4.38 -15.26 12.25
C PRO A 193 4.89 -16.36 11.31
N ASP A 194 4.14 -17.45 11.11
CA ASP A 194 4.59 -18.61 10.36
C ASP A 194 4.29 -18.51 8.85
N SER A 195 4.96 -19.33 8.03
CA SER A 195 4.64 -19.39 6.60
C SER A 195 3.30 -20.09 6.39
N GLY A 196 2.46 -19.54 5.50
CA GLY A 196 1.17 -20.16 5.17
C GLY A 196 1.33 -21.60 4.67
N SER A 197 2.38 -21.88 3.91
CA SER A 197 2.69 -23.21 3.38
C SER A 197 3.13 -24.21 4.46
N SER A 198 3.97 -23.82 5.44
CA SER A 198 4.28 -24.71 6.57
C SER A 198 3.02 -25.02 7.38
N PHE A 199 2.17 -24.02 7.58
CA PHE A 199 0.93 -24.16 8.30
C PHE A 199 -0.08 -25.09 7.60
N ILE A 200 -0.23 -24.99 6.27
CA ILE A 200 -1.09 -25.90 5.49
C ILE A 200 -0.63 -27.35 5.60
N ASN A 201 0.69 -27.59 5.54
CA ASN A 201 1.23 -28.93 5.67
C ASN A 201 0.95 -29.54 7.06
N GLU A 202 0.99 -28.73 8.12
CA GLU A 202 0.59 -29.18 9.46
C GLU A 202 -0.89 -29.57 9.54
N LEU A 203 -1.77 -28.80 8.89
CA LEU A 203 -3.21 -29.07 8.86
C LEU A 203 -3.56 -30.35 8.10
N GLU A 204 -2.85 -30.63 7.01
CA GLU A 204 -3.01 -31.89 6.26
C GLU A 204 -2.56 -33.09 7.10
N GLN A 205 -1.46 -32.96 7.85
CA GLN A 205 -0.94 -34.03 8.71
C GLN A 205 -1.80 -34.28 9.96
N SER A 206 -2.52 -33.27 10.47
CA SER A 206 -3.37 -33.41 11.65
C SER A 206 -4.70 -34.11 11.36
N GLY A 207 -5.05 -34.32 10.07
CA GLY A 207 -6.33 -34.91 9.69
C GLY A 207 -7.51 -33.96 9.83
N THR A 208 -7.26 -32.64 9.79
CA THR A 208 -8.31 -31.59 9.84
C THR A 208 -9.37 -31.88 8.77
N SER A 209 -10.65 -31.86 9.15
CA SER A 209 -11.76 -32.00 8.21
C SER A 209 -11.96 -30.72 7.38
N VAL A 210 -12.56 -30.84 6.19
CA VAL A 210 -12.95 -29.70 5.36
C VAL A 210 -13.85 -28.73 6.15
N LYS A 211 -14.74 -29.26 7.00
CA LYS A 211 -15.57 -28.44 7.88
C LYS A 211 -14.74 -27.60 8.86
N GLU A 212 -13.84 -28.24 9.60
CA GLU A 212 -12.97 -27.54 10.57
C GLU A 212 -12.11 -26.48 9.88
N PHE A 213 -11.59 -26.77 8.69
CA PHE A 213 -10.86 -25.79 7.90
C PHE A 213 -11.73 -24.57 7.53
N LYS A 214 -12.94 -24.80 7.00
CA LYS A 214 -13.88 -23.72 6.65
C LYS A 214 -14.29 -22.88 7.86
N ASP A 215 -14.58 -23.52 8.98
CA ASP A 215 -14.96 -22.85 10.23
C ASP A 215 -13.82 -21.94 10.72
N ASN A 216 -12.57 -22.40 10.64
CA ASN A 216 -11.41 -21.58 11.02
C ASN A 216 -11.17 -20.39 10.08
N ILE A 217 -11.26 -20.57 8.76
CA ILE A 217 -11.17 -19.45 7.81
C ILE A 217 -12.25 -18.41 8.10
N THR A 218 -13.48 -18.87 8.37
CA THR A 218 -14.62 -17.99 8.68
C THR A 218 -14.37 -17.20 9.96
N LEU A 219 -13.94 -17.85 11.04
CA LEU A 219 -13.62 -17.20 12.32
C LEU A 219 -12.49 -16.17 12.19
N ILE A 220 -11.42 -16.49 11.46
CA ILE A 220 -10.32 -15.56 11.22
C ILE A 220 -10.82 -14.34 10.43
N ASN A 221 -11.63 -14.56 9.40
CA ASN A 221 -12.18 -13.48 8.57
C ASN A 221 -13.15 -12.58 9.36
N GLU A 222 -14.02 -13.16 10.19
CA GLU A 222 -14.90 -12.43 11.10
C GLU A 222 -14.10 -11.57 12.09
N SER A 223 -12.99 -12.10 12.62
CA SER A 223 -12.10 -11.34 13.50
C SER A 223 -11.46 -10.15 12.78
N LEU A 224 -10.93 -10.38 11.58
CA LEU A 224 -10.33 -9.31 10.77
C LEU A 224 -11.36 -8.24 10.43
N SER A 225 -12.62 -8.63 10.21
CA SER A 225 -13.73 -7.73 9.92
C SER A 225 -14.18 -6.91 11.14
N LEU A 226 -14.31 -7.55 12.30
CA LEU A 226 -14.79 -6.90 13.53
C LEU A 226 -13.72 -6.08 14.24
N TYR A 227 -12.46 -6.54 14.20
CA TYR A 227 -11.39 -6.00 15.05
C TYR A 227 -10.20 -5.45 14.26
N GLY A 228 -10.19 -5.57 12.92
CA GLY A 228 -9.06 -5.16 12.08
C GLY A 228 -7.79 -6.00 12.27
N LYS A 229 -7.88 -7.10 13.04
CA LYS A 229 -6.79 -8.03 13.32
C LYS A 229 -7.35 -9.41 13.66
N ASN A 230 -6.55 -10.44 13.42
CA ASN A 230 -6.88 -11.77 13.90
C ASN A 230 -6.61 -11.86 15.41
N ILE A 231 -7.62 -12.22 16.20
CA ILE A 231 -7.49 -12.52 17.64
C ILE A 231 -7.61 -14.01 17.94
N TYR A 232 -7.87 -14.83 16.92
CA TYR A 232 -7.99 -16.28 17.04
C TYR A 232 -6.69 -16.94 16.58
N ASN A 233 -6.11 -17.75 17.44
CA ASN A 233 -5.17 -18.76 16.99
C ASN A 233 -5.97 -19.94 16.46
N TRP A 234 -5.58 -20.48 15.31
CA TRP A 234 -6.14 -21.73 14.81
C TRP A 234 -6.04 -22.76 15.94
N LYS A 235 -7.18 -23.26 16.42
CA LYS A 235 -7.18 -24.23 17.53
C LYS A 235 -6.54 -25.51 17.01
N LYS A 236 -5.41 -25.89 17.61
CA LYS A 236 -4.81 -27.22 17.46
C LYS A 236 -5.72 -28.27 18.09
#